data_AF-A0A7S0MLH6-F1
#
_entry.id   AF-A0A7S0MLH6-F1
#
_cell.length_a   1.000
_cell.length_b   1.000
_cell.length_c   1.000
_cell.angle_alpha   90.00
_cell.angle_beta   90.00
_cell.angle_gamma   90.00
#
_symmetry.space_group_name_H-M   'P 1'
#
loop_
_entity.id
_entity.type
_entity.pdbx_description
1 polymer ?
#
loop_
_entity_poly.entity_id
_entity_poly.type
_entity_poly.pdbx_seq_one_letter_code
_entity_poly.pdbx_strand_id
1 'polypeptide(L)'
;YNKVIIFVHSRKDTVKTGIFLYKNLKDLSIKMISKHNIEGNFNNKYIFELNDETSKFLSFKGIGVHHAGLSGKDKMIAENLFLIGITRILVSTSTLAWGVNLPATHVIIKGTKIYCPNKTYWTELSDLNIIQMLGRVARIKNQIKNEGILLTSYKYFSYYKKLFKQNKAIESNFIFFLP
;
A
#
# COMPACT_ATOMS: atom_id res chain seq x y z
N TYR A 1 -1.26 15.87 -8.90
CA TYR A 1 -0.79 15.64 -7.52
C TYR A 1 -0.63 14.15 -7.28
N ASN A 2 0.49 13.74 -6.69
CA ASN A 2 0.91 12.33 -6.65
C ASN A 2 0.28 11.60 -5.47
N LYS A 3 -0.36 10.46 -5.75
CA LYS A 3 -0.90 9.51 -4.76
C LYS A 3 0.04 8.32 -4.59
N VAL A 4 0.23 7.87 -3.36
CA VAL A 4 1.20 6.82 -3.01
C VAL A 4 0.49 5.68 -2.28
N ILE A 5 0.69 4.44 -2.74
CA ILE A 5 0.31 3.24 -1.99
C ILE A 5 1.58 2.63 -1.39
N ILE A 6 1.55 2.32 -0.09
CA ILE A 6 2.65 1.66 0.61
C ILE A 6 2.16 0.30 1.10
N PHE A 7 2.69 -0.76 0.51
CA PHE A 7 2.41 -2.13 0.91
C PHE A 7 3.33 -2.59 2.05
N VAL A 8 2.73 -3.19 3.06
CA VAL A 8 3.38 -3.80 4.24
C VAL A 8 2.82 -5.20 4.50
N HIS A 9 3.45 -5.94 5.41
CA HIS A 9 3.20 -7.39 5.55
C HIS A 9 2.32 -7.78 6.74
N SER A 10 1.87 -6.82 7.55
CA SER A 10 0.97 -7.11 8.66
C SER A 10 -0.01 -5.97 8.93
N ARG A 11 -1.15 -6.32 9.54
CA ARG A 11 -2.18 -5.35 10.00
C ARG A 11 -1.61 -4.37 11.03
N LYS A 12 -0.65 -4.82 11.85
CA LYS A 12 0.01 -3.94 12.83
C LYS A 12 0.96 -2.97 12.14
N ASP A 13 1.64 -3.42 11.10
CA ASP A 13 2.61 -2.59 10.38
C ASP A 13 1.98 -1.50 9.52
N THR A 14 0.73 -1.68 9.08
CA THR A 14 0.01 -0.61 8.36
C THR A 14 -0.15 0.61 9.25
N VAL A 15 -0.63 0.40 10.48
CA VAL A 15 -0.82 1.46 11.48
C VAL A 15 0.52 2.03 11.93
N LYS A 16 1.51 1.18 12.28
CA LYS A 16 2.85 1.64 12.68
C LYS A 16 3.51 2.49 11.61
N THR A 17 3.41 2.09 10.35
CA THR A 17 3.99 2.84 9.22
C THR A 17 3.24 4.15 9.01
N GLY A 18 1.91 4.17 9.12
CA GLY A 18 1.13 5.41 9.07
C GLY A 18 1.53 6.42 10.16
N ILE A 19 1.69 5.95 11.40
CA ILE A 19 2.15 6.78 12.53
C ILE A 19 3.59 7.26 12.31
N PHE A 20 4.48 6.38 11.83
CA PHE A 20 5.86 6.75 11.50
C PHE A 20 5.92 7.85 10.46
N LEU A 21 5.15 7.73 9.37
CA LEU A 21 5.07 8.76 8.33
C LEU A 21 4.52 10.06 8.89
N TYR A 22 3.44 10.01 9.67
CA TYR A 22 2.90 11.21 10.32
C TYR A 22 3.95 11.92 11.19
N LYS A 23 4.74 11.19 11.98
CA LYS A 23 5.77 11.76 12.86
C LYS A 23 6.92 12.42 12.08
N ASN A 24 7.37 11.79 11.00
CA ASN A 24 8.55 12.24 10.23
C ASN A 24 8.21 13.23 9.10
N LEU A 25 6.96 13.30 8.66
CA LEU A 25 6.51 14.23 7.62
C LEU A 25 6.01 15.56 8.20
N LYS A 26 6.10 15.78 9.52
CA LYS A 26 5.64 17.03 10.17
C LYS A 26 6.30 18.28 9.58
N ASP A 27 7.59 18.18 9.22
CA ASP A 27 8.38 19.30 8.69
C ASP A 27 8.29 19.43 7.16
N LEU A 28 8.03 18.31 6.46
CA LEU A 28 7.88 18.26 5.01
C LEU A 28 6.42 18.47 4.59
N SER A 29 5.97 19.72 4.64
CA SER A 29 4.87 20.20 3.78
C SER A 29 3.53 19.43 3.86
N ILE A 30 3.05 19.11 5.06
CA ILE A 30 1.62 18.76 5.26
C ILE A 30 0.70 19.92 4.81
N LYS A 31 1.22 21.14 4.65
CA LYS A 31 0.55 22.27 3.97
C LYS A 31 0.13 21.96 2.53
N MET A 32 0.81 21.07 1.81
CA MET A 32 0.40 20.66 0.46
C MET A 32 -0.74 19.63 0.52
N ILE A 33 -0.74 18.73 1.52
CA ILE A 33 -1.79 17.73 1.80
C ILE A 33 -3.09 18.40 2.25
N SER A 34 -2.99 19.51 2.98
CA SER A 34 -4.09 20.26 3.57
C SER A 34 -4.72 21.35 2.68
N LYS A 35 -4.12 21.77 1.55
CA LYS A 35 -4.67 22.90 0.77
C LYS A 35 -6.10 22.69 0.23
N HIS A 36 -6.57 21.44 0.15
CA HIS A 36 -7.99 21.13 -0.14
C HIS A 36 -8.87 20.88 1.09
N ASN A 37 -8.29 20.84 2.30
CA ASN A 37 -9.04 20.62 3.56
C ASN A 37 -9.64 21.90 4.16
N ILE A 38 -9.38 23.08 3.58
CA ILE A 38 -9.86 24.34 4.17
C ILE A 38 -11.13 24.88 3.49
N GLU A 39 -11.50 24.42 2.28
CA GLU A 39 -12.65 25.00 1.56
C GLU A 39 -13.91 24.13 1.49
N GLY A 40 -13.98 22.97 2.16
CA GLY A 40 -15.18 22.13 2.09
C GLY A 40 -15.47 21.29 3.34
N ASN A 41 -16.39 21.79 4.18
CA ASN A 41 -16.96 21.06 5.33
C ASN A 41 -17.51 19.66 5.00
N PHE A 42 -17.83 19.37 3.73
CA PHE A 42 -18.48 18.13 3.30
C PHE A 42 -17.60 16.88 3.43
N ASN A 43 -16.29 16.99 3.22
CA ASN A 43 -15.40 15.83 3.10
C ASN A 43 -14.97 15.24 4.46
N ASN A 44 -15.07 16.01 5.54
CA ASN A 44 -14.78 15.52 6.89
C ASN A 44 -15.83 14.51 7.37
N LYS A 45 -17.07 14.55 6.84
CA LYS A 45 -18.16 13.67 7.27
C LYS A 45 -17.79 12.19 7.17
N TYR A 46 -17.20 11.77 6.04
CA TYR A 46 -16.78 10.38 5.85
C TYR A 46 -15.67 9.95 6.80
N ILE A 47 -14.78 10.86 7.20
CA ILE A 47 -13.72 10.56 8.18
C ILE A 47 -14.34 10.31 9.55
N PHE A 48 -15.36 11.08 9.95
CA PHE A 48 -16.07 10.87 11.22
C PHE A 48 -16.82 9.54 11.28
N GLU A 49 -17.19 8.97 10.14
CA GLU A 49 -17.85 7.66 10.06
C GLU A 49 -16.94 6.45 10.25
N LEU A 50 -15.61 6.66 10.33
CA LEU A 50 -14.66 5.59 10.63
C LEU A 50 -14.80 5.14 12.08
N ASN A 51 -14.83 3.82 12.30
CA ASN A 51 -14.91 3.25 13.65
C ASN A 51 -13.54 3.20 14.35
N ASP A 52 -12.48 2.88 13.60
CA ASP A 52 -11.13 2.82 14.16
C ASP A 52 -10.56 4.23 14.36
N GLU A 53 -10.40 4.63 15.62
CA GLU A 53 -9.90 5.97 16.00
C GLU A 53 -8.51 6.27 15.44
N THR A 54 -7.65 5.25 15.29
CA THR A 54 -6.31 5.45 14.73
C THR A 54 -6.39 5.75 13.23
N SER A 55 -7.20 5.01 12.49
CA SER A 55 -7.46 5.22 11.06
C SER A 55 -8.14 6.57 10.82
N LYS A 56 -9.07 6.97 11.69
CA LYS A 56 -9.70 8.29 11.69
C LYS A 56 -8.68 9.41 11.86
N PHE A 57 -7.86 9.32 12.90
CA PHE A 57 -6.78 10.28 13.16
C PHE A 57 -5.82 10.40 11.98
N LEU A 58 -5.32 9.27 11.44
CA LEU A 58 -4.41 9.27 10.30
C LEU A 58 -5.06 9.85 9.04
N SER A 59 -6.35 9.56 8.82
CA SER A 59 -7.10 10.07 7.66
C SER A 59 -7.20 11.60 7.69
N PHE A 60 -7.41 12.22 8.86
CA PHE A 60 -7.32 13.68 9.01
C PHE A 60 -5.95 14.26 8.70
N LYS A 61 -4.89 13.44 8.78
CA LYS A 61 -3.52 13.81 8.38
C LYS A 61 -3.21 13.45 6.93
N GLY A 62 -4.20 13.01 6.15
CA GLY A 62 -4.06 12.62 4.75
C GLY A 62 -3.41 11.25 4.53
N ILE A 63 -3.41 10.39 5.57
CA ILE A 63 -2.85 9.04 5.55
C ILE A 63 -3.97 8.03 5.80
N GLY A 64 -4.30 7.22 4.80
CA GLY A 64 -5.22 6.10 4.93
C GLY A 64 -4.52 4.82 5.41
N VAL A 65 -5.27 3.95 6.07
CA VAL A 65 -4.87 2.58 6.42
C VAL A 65 -5.89 1.61 5.84
N HIS A 66 -5.42 0.50 5.26
CA HIS A 66 -6.30 -0.54 4.71
C HIS A 66 -5.77 -1.94 4.96
N HIS A 67 -6.52 -2.74 5.71
CA HIS A 67 -6.16 -4.14 5.95
C HIS A 67 -7.39 -5.00 6.25
N ALA A 68 -7.24 -6.33 6.15
CA ALA A 68 -8.34 -7.27 6.35
C ALA A 68 -9.00 -7.22 7.75
N GLY A 69 -8.33 -6.69 8.77
CA GLY A 69 -8.91 -6.49 10.11
C GLY A 69 -9.84 -5.28 10.27
N LEU A 70 -9.98 -4.42 9.25
CA LEU A 70 -10.94 -3.31 9.28
C LEU A 70 -12.33 -3.81 8.90
N SER A 71 -13.37 -3.13 9.38
CA SER A 71 -14.74 -3.41 8.96
C SER A 71 -14.90 -3.19 7.45
N GLY A 72 -15.90 -3.85 6.84
CA GLY A 72 -16.22 -3.64 5.41
C GLY A 72 -16.45 -2.15 5.10
N LYS A 73 -17.17 -1.46 6.00
CA LYS A 73 -17.43 -0.02 5.91
C LYS A 73 -16.15 0.80 5.96
N ASP A 74 -15.26 0.56 6.93
CA ASP A 74 -14.02 1.33 7.07
C ASP A 74 -13.09 1.14 5.87
N LYS A 75 -13.01 -0.09 5.31
CA LYS A 75 -12.24 -0.35 4.08
C LYS A 75 -12.76 0.48 2.91
N MET A 76 -14.08 0.49 2.72
CA MET A 76 -14.73 1.25 1.65
C MET A 76 -14.52 2.76 1.84
N ILE A 77 -14.61 3.27 3.07
CA ILE A 77 -14.30 4.68 3.37
C ILE A 77 -12.84 4.97 3.03
N ALA A 78 -11.89 4.17 3.50
CA ALA A 78 -10.46 4.39 3.24
C ALA A 78 -10.12 4.39 1.74
N GLU A 79 -10.73 3.48 0.96
CA GLU A 79 -10.62 3.43 -0.50
C GLU A 79 -11.18 4.71 -1.15
N ASN A 80 -12.39 5.13 -0.75
CA ASN A 80 -13.03 6.34 -1.28
C ASN A 80 -12.22 7.60 -0.97
N LEU A 81 -11.75 7.76 0.28
CA LEU A 81 -10.91 8.88 0.69
C LEU A 81 -9.63 8.97 -0.16
N PHE A 82 -9.03 7.84 -0.54
CA PHE A 82 -7.85 7.80 -1.39
C PHE A 82 -8.18 8.03 -2.88
N LEU A 83 -9.32 7.55 -3.35
CA LEU A 83 -9.80 7.80 -4.72
C LEU A 83 -9.94 9.29 -4.97
N ILE A 84 -10.68 9.98 -4.10
CA ILE A 84 -10.97 11.42 -4.21
C ILE A 84 -9.79 12.31 -3.75
N GLY A 85 -8.74 11.72 -3.20
CA GLY A 85 -7.48 12.41 -2.90
C GLY A 85 -7.43 13.16 -1.57
N ILE A 86 -8.37 12.89 -0.66
CA ILE A 86 -8.30 13.36 0.73
C ILE A 86 -7.12 12.70 1.44
N THR A 87 -7.02 11.37 1.34
CA THR A 87 -5.79 10.67 1.72
C THR A 87 -4.91 10.52 0.50
N ARG A 88 -3.66 10.98 0.61
CA ARG A 88 -2.69 10.90 -0.50
C ARG A 88 -1.75 9.73 -0.35
N ILE A 89 -1.58 9.26 0.88
CA ILE A 89 -0.83 8.07 1.21
C ILE A 89 -1.85 7.04 1.69
N LEU A 90 -1.80 5.83 1.13
CA LEU A 90 -2.54 4.69 1.66
C LEU A 90 -1.55 3.60 2.05
N VAL A 91 -1.53 3.23 3.33
CA VAL A 91 -0.72 2.11 3.81
C VAL A 91 -1.61 0.86 3.88
N SER A 92 -1.22 -0.21 3.17
CA SER A 92 -2.07 -1.39 3.05
C SER A 92 -1.31 -2.72 3.09
N THR A 93 -2.01 -3.80 3.44
CA THR A 93 -1.52 -5.16 3.24
C THR A 93 -1.68 -5.62 1.78
N SER A 94 -0.97 -6.67 1.38
CA SER A 94 -1.00 -7.23 0.01
C SER A 94 -2.40 -7.57 -0.52
N THR A 95 -3.37 -7.81 0.37
CA THR A 95 -4.77 -8.10 0.02
C THR A 95 -5.43 -7.02 -0.84
N LEU A 96 -5.06 -5.73 -0.67
CA LEU A 96 -5.59 -4.65 -1.50
C LEU A 96 -5.21 -4.82 -2.97
N ALA A 97 -4.04 -5.40 -3.25
CA ALA A 97 -3.56 -5.63 -4.61
C ALA A 97 -4.40 -6.64 -5.39
N TRP A 98 -5.28 -7.40 -4.73
CA TRP A 98 -6.13 -8.41 -5.36
C TRP A 98 -7.61 -7.99 -5.45
N GLY A 99 -8.09 -7.17 -4.53
CA GLY A 99 -9.53 -6.97 -4.35
C GLY A 99 -10.12 -5.69 -4.94
N VAL A 100 -9.31 -4.67 -5.24
CA VAL A 100 -9.84 -3.34 -5.56
C VAL A 100 -9.01 -2.65 -6.64
N ASN A 101 -9.67 -1.97 -7.58
CA ASN A 101 -8.99 -1.16 -8.59
C ASN A 101 -8.64 0.24 -8.08
N LEU A 102 -7.52 0.33 -7.35
CA LEU A 102 -7.05 1.58 -6.75
C LEU A 102 -5.70 2.01 -7.35
N PRO A 103 -5.68 2.75 -8.48
CA PRO A 103 -4.43 3.18 -9.11
C PRO A 103 -3.76 4.32 -8.33
N ALA A 104 -2.44 4.27 -8.24
CA ALA A 104 -1.61 5.28 -7.58
C ALA A 104 -0.45 5.72 -8.48
N THR A 105 0.00 6.96 -8.36
CA THR A 105 1.18 7.43 -9.12
C THR A 105 2.46 6.71 -8.71
N HIS A 106 2.55 6.35 -7.42
CA HIS A 106 3.71 5.65 -6.87
C HIS A 106 3.24 4.49 -6.01
N VAL A 107 3.96 3.38 -6.09
CA VAL A 107 3.75 2.22 -5.22
C VAL A 107 5.05 1.88 -4.54
N ILE A 108 5.02 1.69 -3.22
CA ILE A 108 6.17 1.29 -2.43
C ILE A 108 5.84 -0.06 -1.77
N ILE A 109 6.65 -1.08 -1.99
CA ILE A 109 6.60 -2.32 -1.24
C ILE A 109 7.67 -2.24 -0.15
N LYS A 110 7.24 -2.06 1.11
CA LYS A 110 8.12 -1.88 2.26
C LYS A 110 8.53 -3.24 2.83
N GLY A 111 9.73 -3.69 2.47
CA GLY A 111 10.25 -5.00 2.83
C GLY A 111 9.68 -6.10 1.93
N THR A 112 10.32 -7.25 1.89
CA THR A 112 9.86 -8.41 1.12
C THR A 112 9.68 -9.67 1.96
N LYS A 113 9.96 -9.59 3.26
CA LYS A 113 9.83 -10.72 4.17
C LYS A 113 8.45 -10.78 4.82
N ILE A 114 7.85 -11.95 4.74
CA ILE A 114 6.58 -12.28 5.40
C ILE A 114 6.79 -13.46 6.35
N TYR A 115 6.10 -13.44 7.49
CA TYR A 115 6.11 -14.57 8.40
C TYR A 115 5.13 -15.63 7.91
N CYS A 116 5.58 -16.87 7.75
CA CYS A 116 4.72 -18.00 7.38
C CYS A 116 4.40 -18.85 8.61
N PRO A 117 3.18 -18.78 9.19
CA PRO A 117 2.83 -19.54 10.38
C PRO A 117 3.02 -21.05 10.19
N ASN A 118 2.57 -21.57 9.05
CA ASN A 118 2.63 -23.01 8.72
C ASN A 118 4.05 -23.54 8.63
N LYS A 119 5.01 -22.67 8.31
CA LYS A 119 6.42 -23.03 8.11
C LYS A 119 7.30 -22.59 9.29
N THR A 120 6.76 -21.85 10.27
CA THR A 120 7.44 -21.27 11.44
C THR A 120 8.69 -20.41 11.15
N TYR A 121 8.92 -20.00 9.90
CA TYR A 121 10.02 -19.12 9.50
C TYR A 121 9.58 -17.99 8.56
N TRP A 122 10.47 -17.01 8.37
CA TRP A 122 10.29 -15.88 7.47
C TRP A 122 10.61 -16.27 6.02
N THR A 123 9.65 -16.06 5.12
CA THR A 123 9.81 -16.30 3.68
C THR A 123 9.79 -14.98 2.92
N GLU A 124 10.25 -15.01 1.67
CA GLU A 124 10.05 -13.87 0.77
C GLU A 124 8.63 -13.87 0.19
N LEU A 125 8.15 -12.68 -0.15
CA LEU A 125 6.91 -12.49 -0.91
C LEU A 125 6.96 -13.29 -2.22
N SER A 126 5.81 -13.87 -2.59
CA SER A 126 5.65 -14.48 -3.90
C SER A 126 5.80 -13.44 -5.01
N ASP A 127 6.39 -13.87 -6.12
CA ASP A 127 6.57 -13.04 -7.32
C ASP A 127 5.25 -12.42 -7.78
N LEU A 128 4.18 -13.22 -7.76
CA LEU A 128 2.82 -12.82 -8.08
C LEU A 128 2.35 -11.64 -7.21
N ASN A 129 2.55 -11.69 -5.89
CA ASN A 129 2.16 -10.61 -5.00
C ASN A 129 2.93 -9.32 -5.30
N ILE A 130 4.23 -9.44 -5.58
CA ILE A 130 5.06 -8.28 -5.95
C ILE A 130 4.57 -7.66 -7.25
N ILE A 131 4.33 -8.48 -8.28
CA ILE A 131 3.84 -8.02 -9.58
C ILE A 131 2.47 -7.36 -9.43
N GLN A 132 1.54 -7.96 -8.68
CA GLN A 132 0.20 -7.38 -8.46
C GLN A 132 0.25 -6.05 -7.71
N MET A 133 1.10 -5.95 -6.68
CA MET A 133 1.29 -4.71 -5.94
C MET A 133 1.86 -3.61 -6.85
N LEU A 134 2.95 -3.89 -7.58
CA LEU A 134 3.53 -2.91 -8.51
C LEU A 134 2.63 -2.60 -9.72
N GLY A 135 1.74 -3.52 -10.09
CA GLY A 135 0.71 -3.30 -11.11
C GLY A 135 -0.28 -2.18 -10.78
N ARG A 136 -0.31 -1.72 -9.51
CA ARG A 136 -1.12 -0.57 -9.07
C ARG A 136 -0.52 0.78 -9.43
N VAL A 137 0.71 0.81 -9.94
CA VAL A 137 1.31 2.02 -10.51
C VAL A 137 0.50 2.41 -11.75
N ALA A 138 -0.16 3.56 -11.68
CA ALA A 138 -1.03 4.07 -12.73
C ALA A 138 -0.23 4.32 -14.02
N ARG A 139 -0.80 3.96 -15.16
CA ARG A 139 -0.24 4.27 -16.49
C ARG A 139 -0.85 5.55 -17.03
N ILE A 140 -0.37 6.69 -16.53
CA ILE A 140 -0.86 8.01 -16.96
C ILE A 140 -0.06 8.46 -18.19
N LYS A 141 -0.72 8.60 -19.35
CA LYS A 141 -0.07 8.85 -20.65
C LYS A 141 0.72 10.17 -20.74
N ASN A 142 0.51 11.12 -19.82
CA ASN A 142 1.09 12.48 -19.88
C ASN A 142 1.80 12.94 -18.59
N GLN A 143 2.15 12.05 -17.65
CA GLN A 143 2.90 12.43 -16.42
C GLN A 143 4.35 11.92 -16.43
N ILE A 144 5.23 12.75 -15.86
CA ILE A 144 6.67 12.66 -16.08
C ILE A 144 7.33 11.46 -15.38
N LYS A 145 6.83 10.98 -14.23
CA LYS A 145 7.32 9.73 -13.58
C LYS A 145 6.26 9.07 -12.70
N ASN A 146 5.82 7.87 -13.06
CA ASN A 146 5.11 6.95 -12.16
C ASN A 146 6.07 5.80 -11.82
N GLU A 147 6.25 5.51 -10.54
CA GLU A 147 7.32 4.60 -10.10
C GLU A 147 6.84 3.53 -9.14
N GLY A 148 7.36 2.32 -9.36
CA GLY A 148 7.24 1.20 -8.43
C GLY A 148 8.56 1.03 -7.68
N ILE A 149 8.51 1.11 -6.36
CA ILE A 149 9.69 1.02 -5.48
C ILE A 149 9.57 -0.26 -4.65
N LEU A 150 10.59 -1.12 -4.73
CA LEU A 150 10.69 -2.34 -3.94
C LEU A 150 11.84 -2.21 -2.93
N LEU A 151 11.50 -2.15 -1.65
CA LEU A 151 12.49 -2.14 -0.57
C LEU A 151 12.75 -3.57 -0.12
N THR A 152 13.97 -4.06 -0.31
CA THR A 152 14.37 -5.43 0.02
C THR A 152 15.79 -5.48 0.57
N SER A 153 16.20 -6.61 1.13
CA SER A 153 17.59 -6.81 1.54
C SER A 153 18.50 -6.97 0.33
N TYR A 154 19.75 -6.51 0.45
CA TYR A 154 20.74 -6.60 -0.63
C TYR A 154 20.91 -8.02 -1.20
N LYS A 155 20.79 -9.04 -0.33
CA LYS A 155 20.83 -10.48 -0.71
C LYS A 155 19.85 -10.83 -1.84
N TYR A 156 18.66 -10.21 -1.88
CA TYR A 156 17.61 -10.50 -2.87
C TYR A 156 17.58 -9.52 -4.05
N PHE A 157 18.47 -8.52 -4.09
CA PHE A 157 18.52 -7.56 -5.19
C PHE A 157 18.65 -8.25 -6.56
N SER A 158 19.61 -9.17 -6.69
CA SER A 158 19.82 -9.92 -7.93
C SER A 158 18.62 -10.79 -8.32
N TYR A 159 17.92 -11.36 -7.33
CA TYR A 159 16.71 -12.15 -7.56
C TYR A 159 15.60 -11.29 -8.17
N TYR A 160 15.26 -10.17 -7.53
CA TYR A 160 14.21 -9.29 -8.02
C TYR A 160 14.59 -8.57 -9.33
N LYS A 161 15.87 -8.26 -9.53
CA LYS A 161 16.37 -7.75 -10.82
C LYS A 161 16.14 -8.75 -11.95
N LYS A 162 16.33 -10.06 -11.71
CA LYS A 162 16.02 -11.11 -12.69
C LYS A 162 14.51 -11.24 -12.92
N LEU A 163 13.71 -11.18 -11.85
CA LEU A 163 12.25 -11.23 -11.91
C LEU A 163 11.68 -10.16 -12.87
N PHE A 164 12.12 -8.90 -12.72
CA PHE A 164 11.61 -7.81 -13.56
C PHE A 164 12.18 -7.75 -14.97
N LYS A 165 13.33 -8.39 -15.22
CA LYS A 165 13.91 -8.52 -16.57
C LYS A 165 13.26 -9.62 -17.41
N GLN A 166 12.19 -10.25 -16.94
CA GLN A 166 11.47 -11.34 -17.61
C GLN A 166 12.32 -12.59 -17.90
N ASN A 167 13.39 -12.80 -17.12
CA ASN A 167 14.30 -13.95 -17.28
C ASN A 167 13.99 -15.12 -16.33
N LYS A 168 12.78 -15.17 -15.74
CA LYS A 168 12.40 -16.28 -14.86
C LYS A 168 11.41 -17.18 -15.59
N ALA A 169 11.83 -18.43 -15.84
CA ALA A 169 10.94 -19.46 -16.35
C ALA A 169 9.77 -19.69 -15.37
N ILE A 170 8.56 -19.86 -15.90
CA ILE A 170 7.40 -20.29 -15.12
C ILE A 170 7.50 -21.81 -15.00
N GLU A 171 7.76 -22.29 -13.79
CA GLU A 171 7.90 -23.73 -13.50
C GLU A 171 6.60 -24.31 -12.94
N SER A 172 6.35 -25.58 -13.22
CA SER A 172 5.20 -26.30 -12.68
C SER A 172 5.50 -26.80 -11.27
N ASN A 173 4.62 -26.47 -10.33
CA ASN A 173 4.64 -27.05 -8.98
C ASN A 173 3.73 -28.30 -8.88
N PHE A 174 3.24 -28.84 -10.00
CA PHE A 174 2.27 -29.95 -10.01
C PHE A 174 2.75 -31.19 -9.25
N ILE A 175 4.06 -31.45 -9.28
CA ILE A 175 4.67 -32.60 -8.57
C ILE A 175 4.40 -32.55 -7.06
N PHE A 176 4.31 -31.37 -6.45
CA PHE A 176 4.03 -31.23 -5.01
C PHE A 176 2.56 -31.49 -4.64
N PHE A 177 1.68 -31.63 -5.62
CA PHE A 177 0.24 -31.88 -5.45
C PHE A 177 -0.20 -33.22 -6.03
N LEU A 178 0.73 -34.01 -6.56
CA LEU A 178 0.44 -35.40 -6.92
C LEU A 178 0.24 -36.23 -5.63
N PRO A 179 -0.77 -37.11 -5.62
CA PRO A 179 -1.06 -37.99 -4.49
C PRO A 179 0.05 -39.00 -4.22
#